data_AF-A0A3D0HN09-F1
#
_entry.id   AF-A0A3D0HN09-F1
#
_cell.length_a   1.000
_cell.length_b   1.000
_cell.length_c   1.000
_cell.angle_alpha   90.00
_cell.angle_beta   90.00
_cell.angle_gamma   90.00
#
_symmetry.space_group_name_H-M   'P 1'
#
loop_
_entity.id
_entity.type
_entity.pdbx_description
1 polymer ?
#
loop_
_entity_poly.entity_id
_entity_poly.type
_entity_poly.pdbx_seq_one_letter_code
_entity_poly.pdbx_strand_id
1 'polypeptide(L)'
;MFSEIFYSKKTGEPVQIVAKCNILPDEIPGICFQQMSGEFECFVWDVEHFKANYQKEKIEKVKKEEPAQREEISDLVRFLDADTYREKMKILEGMKDDLNEHILNNMAVSLDLSLEDGVDGYSFLMSELKIRSRFEGKRGERL
;
A
#
# COMPACT_ATOMS: atom_id res chain seq x y z
N MET A 1 5.58 24.80 -21.47
CA MET A 1 4.19 24.96 -20.98
C MET A 1 4.05 23.96 -19.84
N PHE A 2 4.28 24.38 -18.60
CA PHE A 2 4.30 23.46 -17.46
C PHE A 2 2.90 23.40 -16.88
N SER A 3 2.22 22.28 -17.08
CA SER A 3 0.98 21.96 -16.38
C SER A 3 1.31 21.62 -14.93
N GLU A 4 0.75 22.37 -13.98
CA GLU A 4 0.96 22.11 -12.56
C GLU A 4 -0.04 21.05 -12.07
N ILE A 5 0.46 19.98 -11.45
CA ILE A 5 -0.36 18.93 -10.83
C ILE A 5 -0.60 19.26 -9.36
N PHE A 6 -1.83 19.05 -8.92
CA PHE A 6 -2.27 19.18 -7.54
C PHE A 6 -3.03 17.93 -7.12
N TYR A 7 -3.18 17.72 -5.81
CA TYR A 7 -3.86 16.59 -5.22
C TYR A 7 -4.99 17.08 -4.32
N SER A 8 -6.16 16.46 -4.43
CA SER A 8 -7.30 16.71 -3.55
C SER A 8 -6.93 16.37 -2.11
N LYS A 9 -7.08 17.31 -1.18
CA LYS A 9 -6.86 17.08 0.26
C LYS A 9 -7.86 16.08 0.84
N LYS A 10 -9.05 15.99 0.24
CA LYS A 10 -10.11 15.07 0.68
C LYS A 10 -9.97 13.68 0.09
N THR A 11 -9.63 13.55 -1.19
CA THR A 11 -9.61 12.25 -1.90
C THR A 11 -8.21 11.70 -2.14
N GLY A 12 -7.19 12.56 -2.21
CA GLY A 12 -5.82 12.22 -2.63
C GLY A 12 -5.67 12.13 -4.15
N GLU A 13 -6.75 12.33 -4.91
CA GLU A 13 -6.77 12.17 -6.36
C GLU A 13 -6.05 13.33 -7.05
N PRO A 14 -5.28 13.04 -8.10
CA PRO A 14 -4.56 14.05 -8.87
C PRO A 14 -5.48 14.86 -9.78
N VAL A 15 -5.22 16.16 -9.86
CA VAL A 15 -5.81 17.09 -10.83
C VAL A 15 -4.70 17.90 -11.50
N GLN A 16 -4.92 18.28 -12.75
CA GLN A 16 -4.00 19.12 -13.52
C GLN A 16 -4.62 20.51 -13.72
N ILE A 17 -3.88 21.58 -13.41
CA ILE A 17 -4.31 22.93 -13.80
C ILE A 17 -4.15 23.08 -15.32
N VAL A 18 -5.27 23.36 -15.98
CA VAL A 18 -5.35 23.61 -17.42
C VAL A 18 -5.16 25.09 -17.72
N ALA A 19 -5.82 25.96 -16.96
CA ALA A 19 -5.73 27.41 -17.14
C ALA A 19 -6.06 28.19 -15.86
N LYS A 20 -5.57 29.43 -15.79
CA LYS A 20 -6.06 30.45 -14.85
C LYS A 20 -7.02 31.36 -15.61
N CYS A 21 -8.16 31.69 -15.02
CA CYS A 21 -9.24 32.44 -15.67
C CYS A 21 -9.89 33.43 -14.70
N ASN A 22 -10.83 34.23 -15.18
CA ASN A 22 -11.74 35.03 -14.36
C ASN A 22 -13.16 34.50 -14.55
N ILE A 23 -13.88 34.31 -13.45
CA ILE A 23 -15.26 33.83 -13.43
C ILE A 23 -16.17 35.06 -13.50
N LEU A 24 -16.95 35.14 -14.59
CA LEU A 24 -17.89 36.24 -14.84
C LEU A 24 -19.25 35.97 -14.18
N PRO A 25 -20.03 37.02 -13.83
CA PRO A 25 -19.79 38.44 -14.13
C PRO A 25 -18.87 39.16 -13.14
N ASP A 26 -18.64 38.61 -11.96
CA ASP A 26 -17.98 39.30 -10.83
C ASP A 26 -16.44 39.38 -10.95
N GLU A 27 -15.88 38.93 -12.07
CA GLU A 27 -14.44 38.89 -12.36
C GLU A 27 -13.58 38.19 -11.28
N ILE A 28 -14.15 37.17 -10.64
CA ILE A 28 -13.46 36.45 -9.56
C ILE A 28 -12.33 35.60 -10.15
N PRO A 29 -11.08 35.72 -9.64
CA PRO A 29 -9.98 34.88 -10.10
C PRO A 29 -10.27 33.39 -9.90
N GLY A 30 -10.16 32.62 -10.98
CA GLY A 30 -10.46 31.19 -11.02
C GLY A 30 -9.36 30.32 -11.60
N ILE A 31 -9.48 29.02 -11.34
CA ILE A 31 -8.60 27.97 -11.81
C ILE A 31 -9.48 26.94 -12.53
N CYS A 32 -9.17 26.72 -13.81
CA CYS A 32 -9.69 25.60 -14.57
C CYS A 32 -8.74 24.41 -14.40
N PHE A 33 -9.27 23.30 -13.91
CA PHE A 33 -8.50 22.09 -13.65
C PHE A 33 -9.23 20.85 -14.16
N GLN A 34 -8.46 19.84 -14.52
CA GLN A 34 -8.95 18.56 -15.03
C GLN A 34 -8.62 17.46 -14.04
N GLN A 35 -9.58 16.58 -13.76
CA GLN A 35 -9.30 15.35 -13.01
C GLN A 35 -8.39 14.41 -13.83
N MET A 36 -7.41 13.81 -13.17
CA MET A 36 -6.49 12.86 -13.79
C MET A 36 -6.86 11.41 -13.46
N SER A 37 -8.09 11.18 -13.00
CA SER A 37 -8.67 9.88 -12.66
C SER A 37 -10.17 9.90 -12.95
N GLY A 38 -10.75 8.74 -13.25
CA GLY A 38 -12.16 8.65 -13.68
C GLY A 38 -12.37 9.17 -15.11
N GLU A 39 -13.45 9.90 -15.33
CA GLU A 39 -13.90 10.38 -16.65
C GLU A 39 -13.15 11.64 -17.15
N PHE A 40 -12.08 12.05 -16.47
CA PHE A 40 -11.25 13.21 -16.83
C PHE A 40 -12.01 14.54 -16.95
N GLU A 41 -13.02 14.74 -16.09
CA GLU A 41 -13.87 15.93 -16.08
C GLU A 41 -13.09 17.21 -15.77
N CYS A 42 -13.54 18.33 -16.35
CA CYS A 42 -12.95 19.65 -16.16
C CYS A 42 -13.87 20.53 -15.30
N PHE A 43 -13.29 21.20 -14.31
CA PHE A 43 -14.00 22.07 -13.38
C PHE A 43 -13.34 23.43 -13.27
N VAL A 44 -14.12 24.43 -12.85
CA VAL A 44 -13.65 25.78 -12.58
C VAL A 44 -14.07 26.18 -11.18
N TRP A 45 -13.09 26.48 -10.32
CA TRP A 45 -13.30 27.05 -8.99
C TRP A 45 -12.56 28.37 -8.87
N ASP A 46 -13.01 29.26 -7.98
CA ASP A 46 -12.18 30.40 -7.59
C ASP A 46 -10.90 29.94 -6.89
N VAL A 47 -9.90 30.83 -6.90
CA VAL A 47 -8.57 30.53 -6.39
C VAL A 47 -8.57 30.14 -4.90
N GLU A 48 -9.44 30.74 -4.09
CA GLU A 48 -9.50 30.47 -2.65
C GLU A 48 -10.08 29.08 -2.38
N HIS A 49 -11.20 28.74 -3.00
CA HIS A 49 -11.80 27.42 -2.89
C HIS A 49 -10.87 26.33 -3.42
N PHE A 50 -10.16 26.57 -4.51
CA PHE A 50 -9.17 25.62 -5.01
C PHE A 50 -8.03 25.40 -4.00
N LYS A 51 -7.40 26.46 -3.48
CA LYS A 51 -6.32 26.35 -2.48
C LYS A 51 -6.78 25.71 -1.17
N ALA A 52 -8.03 25.92 -0.77
CA ALA A 52 -8.60 25.31 0.42
C ALA A 52 -8.65 23.77 0.28
N ASN A 53 -8.94 23.25 -0.91
CA ASN A 53 -9.20 21.83 -1.14
C ASN A 53 -8.06 21.06 -1.83
N TYR A 54 -7.11 21.74 -2.46
CA TYR A 54 -6.03 21.11 -3.23
C TYR A 54 -4.64 21.55 -2.76
N GLN A 55 -3.63 20.69 -2.95
CA GLN A 55 -2.23 20.97 -2.61
C GLN A 55 -1.25 20.32 -3.60
N LYS A 56 -0.03 20.86 -3.70
CA LYS A 56 0.99 20.33 -4.65
C LYS A 56 1.58 18.99 -4.21
N GLU A 57 1.63 18.74 -2.91
CA GLU A 57 2.18 17.50 -2.36
C GLU A 57 1.08 16.44 -2.31
N LYS A 58 1.41 15.22 -2.76
CA LYS A 58 0.49 14.09 -2.60
C LYS A 58 0.38 13.77 -1.12
N ILE A 59 -0.78 14.03 -0.50
CA ILE A 59 -1.06 13.46 0.81
C ILE A 59 -1.12 11.95 0.59
N GLU A 60 -0.14 11.23 1.13
CA GLU A 60 -0.33 9.82 1.39
C GLU A 60 -1.47 9.73 2.39
N LYS A 61 -2.68 9.54 1.86
CA LYS A 61 -3.75 8.97 2.63
C LYS A 61 -3.26 7.60 3.04
N VAL A 62 -2.64 7.53 4.20
CA VAL A 62 -2.62 6.29 4.95
C VAL A 62 -4.09 6.02 5.17
N LYS A 63 -4.64 5.09 4.38
CA LYS A 63 -5.98 4.57 4.60
C LYS A 63 -6.06 4.31 6.11
N LYS A 64 -7.08 4.87 6.75
CA LYS A 64 -7.52 4.41 8.06
C LYS A 64 -8.15 3.04 7.82
N GLU A 65 -7.33 2.07 7.46
CA GLU A 65 -7.57 0.68 7.78
C GLU A 65 -7.39 0.59 9.30
N GLU A 66 -8.33 -0.09 9.93
CA GLU A 66 -8.46 -0.25 11.38
C GLU A 66 -7.11 -0.65 12.01
N PRO A 67 -6.82 -0.24 13.26
CA PRO A 67 -5.51 -0.47 13.88
C PRO A 67 -5.08 -1.95 13.88
N ALA A 68 -6.02 -2.91 13.86
CA ALA A 68 -5.73 -4.34 13.74
C ALA A 68 -5.09 -4.72 12.38
N GLN A 69 -5.56 -4.14 11.27
CA GLN A 69 -5.06 -4.48 9.93
C GLN A 69 -3.64 -3.95 9.68
N ARG A 70 -3.23 -2.87 10.38
CA ARG A 70 -1.85 -2.35 10.27
C ARG A 70 -0.82 -3.26 10.93
N GLU A 71 -1.18 -3.93 12.02
CA GLU A 71 -0.28 -4.88 12.68
C GLU A 71 -0.15 -6.16 11.83
N GLU A 72 -1.27 -6.67 11.29
CA GLU A 72 -1.28 -7.83 10.38
C GLU A 72 -0.41 -7.63 9.11
N ILE A 73 -0.56 -6.49 8.43
CA ILE A 73 0.26 -6.17 7.24
C ILE A 73 1.72 -5.92 7.63
N SER A 74 1.97 -5.31 8.79
CA SER A 74 3.32 -5.08 9.30
C SER A 74 4.08 -6.39 9.51
N ASP A 75 3.46 -7.39 10.14
CA ASP A 75 4.16 -8.63 10.43
C ASP A 75 4.30 -9.56 9.21
N LEU A 76 3.35 -9.53 8.26
CA LEU A 76 3.55 -10.19 6.96
C LEU A 76 4.76 -9.60 6.21
N VAL A 77 4.88 -8.27 6.16
CA VAL A 77 6.04 -7.60 5.53
C VAL A 77 7.34 -8.02 6.24
N ARG A 78 7.35 -8.02 7.59
CA ARG A 78 8.52 -8.49 8.36
C ARG A 78 8.88 -9.94 8.06
N PHE A 79 7.89 -10.82 7.86
CA PHE A 79 8.14 -12.21 7.47
C PHE A 79 8.80 -12.32 6.09
N LEU A 80 8.36 -11.50 5.14
CA LEU A 80 8.91 -11.48 3.79
C LEU A 80 10.36 -10.96 3.79
N ASP A 81 10.63 -9.90 4.56
CA ASP A 81 11.94 -9.25 4.70
C ASP A 81 12.96 -10.04 5.55
N ALA A 82 12.53 -11.04 6.30
CA ALA A 82 13.42 -11.79 7.19
C ALA A 82 14.47 -12.61 6.41
N ASP A 83 15.75 -12.36 6.73
CA ASP A 83 16.91 -12.99 6.07
C ASP A 83 17.06 -14.48 6.42
N THR A 84 16.57 -14.91 7.58
CA THR A 84 16.75 -16.29 8.06
C THR A 84 15.43 -17.00 8.29
N TYR A 85 15.39 -18.31 7.99
CA TYR A 85 14.23 -19.16 8.34
C TYR A 85 13.90 -19.12 9.84
N ARG A 86 14.89 -18.87 10.69
CA ARG A 86 14.69 -18.74 12.14
C ARG A 86 13.93 -17.47 12.52
N GLU A 87 14.17 -16.37 11.83
CA GLU A 87 13.40 -15.13 12.01
C GLU A 87 11.99 -15.28 11.45
N LYS A 88 11.85 -15.89 10.27
CA LYS A 88 10.54 -16.24 9.69
C LYS A 88 9.69 -17.07 10.67
N MET A 89 10.27 -18.06 11.34
CA MET A 89 9.57 -18.83 12.37
C MET A 89 9.11 -17.98 13.56
N LYS A 90 9.95 -17.09 14.09
CA LYS A 90 9.59 -16.22 15.22
C LYS A 90 8.44 -15.27 14.86
N ILE A 91 8.45 -14.74 13.64
CA ILE A 91 7.39 -13.85 13.16
C ILE A 91 6.10 -14.64 12.97
N LEU A 92 6.17 -15.82 12.34
CA LEU A 92 5.01 -16.70 12.18
C LEU A 92 4.40 -17.13 13.52
N GLU A 93 5.21 -17.42 14.54
CA GLU A 93 4.73 -17.69 15.92
C GLU A 93 4.05 -16.47 16.54
N GLY A 94 4.57 -15.27 16.32
CA GLY A 94 4.01 -14.02 16.85
C GLY A 94 2.66 -13.65 16.24
N MET A 95 2.45 -14.00 14.97
CA MET A 95 1.21 -13.71 14.23
C MET A 95 0.12 -14.75 14.44
N LYS A 96 0.35 -15.82 15.23
CA LYS A 96 -0.51 -17.02 15.25
C LYS A 96 -2.01 -16.72 15.46
N ASP A 97 -2.32 -15.71 16.27
CA ASP A 97 -3.70 -15.35 16.61
C ASP A 97 -4.39 -14.54 15.49
N ASP A 98 -3.63 -13.94 14.57
CA ASP A 98 -4.10 -13.07 13.49
C ASP A 98 -3.94 -13.69 12.08
N LEU A 99 -3.58 -14.97 12.00
CA LEU A 99 -3.42 -15.67 10.72
C LEU A 99 -4.76 -15.99 10.08
N ASN A 100 -4.95 -15.51 8.85
CA ASN A 100 -6.02 -15.93 7.96
C ASN A 100 -5.46 -16.70 6.74
N GLU A 101 -6.35 -17.34 5.99
CA GLU A 101 -6.00 -18.16 4.81
C GLU A 101 -5.22 -17.35 3.75
N HIS A 102 -5.57 -16.08 3.55
CA HIS A 102 -4.89 -15.21 2.59
C HIS A 102 -3.44 -14.90 3.00
N ILE A 103 -3.20 -14.61 4.29
CA ILE A 103 -1.85 -14.36 4.82
C ILE A 103 -1.00 -15.63 4.70
N LEU A 104 -1.55 -16.77 5.09
CA LEU A 104 -0.87 -18.07 4.99
C LEU A 104 -0.50 -18.41 3.53
N ASN A 105 -1.42 -18.20 2.58
CA ASN A 105 -1.13 -18.42 1.17
C ASN A 105 -0.04 -17.49 0.64
N ASN A 106 -0.05 -16.20 1.00
CA ASN A 106 1.00 -15.27 0.59
C ASN A 106 2.37 -15.68 1.14
N MET A 107 2.43 -16.15 2.39
CA MET A 107 3.66 -16.69 2.99
C MET A 107 4.12 -17.96 2.28
N ALA A 108 3.22 -18.88 1.98
CA ALA A 108 3.52 -20.12 1.27
C ALA A 108 4.13 -19.85 -0.12
N VAL A 109 3.50 -18.95 -0.88
CA VAL A 109 4.00 -18.53 -2.20
C VAL A 109 5.42 -17.95 -2.10
N SER A 110 5.71 -17.15 -1.06
CA SER A 110 7.06 -16.62 -0.85
C SER A 110 8.13 -17.66 -0.51
N LEU A 111 7.72 -18.88 -0.13
CA LEU A 111 8.59 -20.02 0.18
C LEU A 111 8.60 -21.07 -0.95
N ASP A 112 7.97 -20.79 -2.08
CA ASP A 112 7.73 -21.76 -3.16
C ASP A 112 6.94 -22.98 -2.68
N LEU A 113 5.97 -22.76 -1.79
CA LEU A 113 5.06 -23.76 -1.25
C LEU A 113 3.63 -23.48 -1.71
N SER A 114 2.82 -24.54 -1.80
CA SER A 114 1.39 -24.46 -2.05
C SER A 114 0.65 -25.12 -0.89
N LEU A 115 -0.33 -24.43 -0.32
CA LEU A 115 -1.20 -25.00 0.71
C LEU A 115 -2.35 -25.76 0.03
N GLU A 116 -2.61 -26.98 0.51
CA GLU A 116 -3.73 -27.81 0.05
C GLU A 116 -4.96 -27.59 0.94
N ASP A 117 -6.15 -27.68 0.34
CA ASP A 117 -7.42 -27.55 1.05
C ASP A 117 -7.55 -28.61 2.16
N GLY A 118 -7.85 -28.15 3.38
CA GLY A 118 -8.03 -29.03 4.55
C GLY A 118 -6.75 -29.33 5.35
N VAL A 119 -5.60 -28.80 4.95
CA VAL A 119 -4.36 -28.83 5.74
C VAL A 119 -4.29 -27.60 6.64
N ASP A 120 -3.83 -27.77 7.88
CA ASP A 120 -3.48 -26.63 8.74
C ASP A 120 -2.24 -25.92 8.19
N GLY A 121 -2.46 -24.82 7.47
CA GLY A 121 -1.41 -24.05 6.81
C GLY A 121 -0.35 -23.52 7.78
N TYR A 122 -0.72 -23.18 9.02
CA TYR A 122 0.24 -22.75 10.03
C TYR A 122 1.23 -23.87 10.38
N SER A 123 0.70 -25.05 10.72
CA SER A 123 1.53 -26.20 11.08
C SER A 123 2.42 -26.66 9.93
N PHE A 124 1.91 -26.61 8.70
CA PHE A 124 2.66 -26.96 7.50
C PHE A 124 3.83 -25.99 7.23
N LEU A 125 3.56 -24.67 7.23
CA LEU A 125 4.62 -23.67 7.08
C LEU A 125 5.66 -23.78 8.18
N MET A 126 5.23 -24.01 9.43
CA MET A 126 6.13 -24.18 10.56
C MET A 126 7.03 -25.41 10.42
N SER A 127 6.50 -26.54 9.93
CA SER A 127 7.33 -27.73 9.67
C SER A 127 8.34 -27.51 8.57
N GLU A 128 7.94 -26.85 7.48
CA GLU A 128 8.83 -26.56 6.35
C GLU A 128 9.95 -25.61 6.75
N LEU A 129 9.62 -24.52 7.45
CA LEU A 129 10.62 -23.59 7.99
C LEU A 129 11.60 -24.28 8.96
N LYS A 130 11.15 -25.23 9.78
CA LYS A 130 12.03 -26.01 10.67
C LYS A 130 12.98 -26.90 9.89
N ILE A 131 12.51 -27.55 8.83
CA ILE A 131 13.34 -28.39 7.95
C ILE A 131 14.38 -27.51 7.26
N ARG A 132 13.95 -26.43 6.59
CA ARG A 132 14.84 -25.51 5.88
C ARG A 132 15.83 -24.82 6.81
N SER A 133 15.41 -24.40 8.00
CA SER A 133 16.33 -23.86 9.02
C SER A 133 17.42 -24.85 9.45
N ARG A 134 17.16 -26.17 9.38
CA ARG A 134 18.15 -27.20 9.72
C ARG A 134 19.06 -27.57 8.56
N PHE A 135 18.55 -27.57 7.33
CA PHE A 135 19.25 -28.14 6.17
C PHE A 135 19.69 -27.11 5.12
N GLU A 136 19.11 -25.92 5.10
CA GLU A 136 19.43 -24.84 4.14
C GLU A 136 20.33 -23.75 4.74
N GLY A 137 20.95 -24.03 5.90
CA GLY A 137 21.94 -23.16 6.52
C GLY A 137 23.13 -22.86 5.61
N LYS A 138 23.26 -21.58 5.24
CA LYS A 138 24.33 -20.94 4.44
C LYS A 138 24.55 -21.51 3.02
N ARG A 139 23.57 -21.32 2.13
CA ARG A 139 23.81 -21.31 0.66
C ARG A 139 24.53 -20.03 0.16
N GLY A 140 25.55 -19.55 0.88
CA GLY A 140 26.21 -18.27 0.54
C GLY A 140 27.61 -18.00 1.12
N GLU A 141 28.26 -18.95 1.82
CA GLU A 141 29.64 -18.74 2.32
C GLU A 141 30.73 -19.46 1.51
N ARG A 142 30.37 -19.98 0.35
CA ARG A 142 31.32 -20.47 -0.65
C ARG A 142 30.95 -19.86 -1.98
N LEU A 143 31.51 -18.69 -2.29
CA LEU A 143 32.04 -18.29 -3.60
C LEU A 143 32.77 -16.95 -3.44
#